data_AF-A0A925AA35-F1
#
_entry.id   AF-A0A925AA35-F1
#
_cell.length_a   1.000
_cell.length_b   1.000
_cell.length_c   1.000
_cell.angle_alpha   90.00
_cell.angle_beta   90.00
_cell.angle_gamma   90.00
#
_symmetry.space_group_name_H-M   'P 1'
#
loop_
_entity.id
_entity.type
_entity.pdbx_description
1 polymer ?
#
loop_
_entity_poly.entity_id
_entity_poly.type
_entity_poly.pdbx_seq_one_letter_code
_entity_poly.pdbx_strand_id
1 'polypeptide(L)'
;MRWVDVKAYVGLDRRQRRNMRLLDRRGETAGGAPPSLTTALRQLRLHQLHSEKNEGLERFCARASATAELAEVYGETGVATLLRLLIENLRVMPPGDLDALSEAIERAMPEIEMATRTQS
;
A
#
# COMPACT_ATOMS: atom_id res chain seq x y z
N MET A 1 12.33 -0.79 -10.72
CA MET A 1 11.36 -1.77 -10.17
C MET A 1 10.08 -1.70 -10.99
N ARG A 2 9.52 -2.83 -11.44
CA ARG A 2 8.16 -2.82 -11.99
C ARG A 2 7.20 -2.82 -10.80
N TRP A 3 6.26 -1.88 -10.75
CA TRP A 3 5.24 -1.78 -9.69
C TRP A 3 4.45 -3.07 -9.48
N VAL A 4 4.45 -3.95 -10.49
CA VAL A 4 3.83 -5.29 -10.50
C VAL A 4 4.62 -6.32 -9.70
N ASP A 5 5.92 -6.12 -9.44
CA ASP A 5 6.78 -7.10 -8.76
C ASP A 5 6.71 -7.00 -7.23
N VAL A 6 6.08 -5.96 -6.69
CA VAL A 6 5.73 -5.90 -5.28
C VAL A 6 4.57 -6.87 -5.08
N LYS A 7 4.84 -8.08 -4.53
CA LYS A 7 3.81 -9.09 -4.19
C LYS A 7 2.65 -8.51 -3.37
N ALA A 8 2.89 -7.40 -2.67
CA ALA A 8 1.92 -6.71 -1.84
C ALA A 8 1.02 -5.74 -2.63
N TYR A 9 1.39 -5.34 -3.85
CA TYR A 9 0.68 -4.35 -4.64
C TYR A 9 -0.45 -5.00 -5.45
N VAL A 10 -1.65 -5.02 -4.86
CA VAL A 10 -2.90 -5.36 -5.58
C VAL A 10 -3.46 -4.07 -6.20
N GLY A 11 -2.74 -3.49 -7.15
CA GLY A 11 -3.35 -2.50 -8.06
C GLY A 11 -4.59 -3.15 -8.66
N LEU A 12 -5.74 -2.46 -8.61
CA LEU A 12 -7.07 -2.93 -9.03
C LEU A 12 -6.96 -4.03 -10.10
N ASP A 13 -7.01 -5.27 -9.64
CA ASP A 13 -6.88 -6.41 -10.52
C ASP A 13 -8.16 -6.47 -11.34
N ARG A 14 -8.15 -5.87 -12.53
CA ARG A 14 -9.28 -5.90 -13.47
C ARG A 14 -9.53 -7.32 -14.01
N ARG A 15 -8.87 -8.35 -13.48
CA ARG A 15 -8.93 -9.77 -13.90
C ARG A 15 -10.18 -10.54 -13.46
N GLN A 16 -11.21 -9.93 -12.85
CA GLN A 16 -12.46 -10.68 -12.63
C GLN A 16 -13.33 -10.87 -13.87
N ARG A 17 -13.02 -10.23 -15.01
CA ARG A 17 -13.79 -10.44 -16.24
C ARG A 17 -12.91 -10.88 -17.41
N ARG A 18 -12.96 -12.19 -17.65
CA ARG A 18 -12.65 -12.92 -18.89
C ARG A 18 -11.22 -13.45 -19.07
N ASN A 19 -11.15 -14.78 -18.92
CA ASN A 19 -10.48 -15.71 -19.84
C ASN A 19 -8.97 -15.96 -19.66
N MET A 20 -8.66 -16.91 -18.76
CA MET A 20 -7.79 -18.11 -18.84
C MET A 20 -6.82 -18.37 -20.03
N ARG A 21 -6.35 -17.39 -20.82
CA ARG A 21 -5.43 -17.63 -21.96
C ARG A 21 -4.23 -16.69 -22.01
N LEU A 22 -3.72 -16.25 -20.86
CA LEU A 22 -2.60 -15.29 -20.76
C LEU A 22 -1.39 -15.85 -20.01
N LEU A 23 -1.11 -17.15 -20.10
CA LEU A 23 0.08 -17.73 -19.47
C LEU A 23 1.38 -17.45 -20.26
N ASP A 24 1.30 -17.21 -21.57
CA ASP A 24 2.48 -17.05 -22.45
C ASP A 24 2.93 -15.60 -22.69
N ARG A 25 2.19 -14.59 -22.23
CA ARG A 25 2.58 -13.15 -22.33
C ARG A 25 3.39 -12.64 -21.13
N ARG A 26 3.94 -13.55 -20.31
CA ARG A 26 4.69 -13.19 -19.09
C ARG A 26 6.09 -12.61 -19.36
N GLY A 27 6.58 -12.63 -20.60
CA GLY A 27 7.93 -12.17 -20.95
C GLY A 27 8.07 -10.68 -21.26
N GLU A 28 7.12 -10.06 -21.96
CA GLU A 28 7.52 -8.95 -22.85
C GLU A 28 7.06 -7.54 -22.48
N THR A 29 6.02 -7.30 -21.66
CA THR A 29 5.54 -5.90 -21.50
C THR A 29 4.63 -5.64 -20.28
N ALA A 30 4.87 -6.31 -19.15
CA ALA A 30 4.00 -6.19 -17.96
C ALA A 30 4.38 -5.02 -17.02
N GLY A 31 4.99 -3.95 -17.52
CA GLY A 31 5.25 -2.72 -16.76
C GLY A 31 4.23 -1.66 -17.11
N GLY A 32 3.03 -1.73 -16.54
CA GLY A 32 2.06 -0.63 -16.66
C GLY A 32 2.61 0.66 -16.03
N ALA A 33 2.03 1.81 -16.39
CA ALA A 33 2.33 3.07 -15.73
C ALA A 33 2.09 2.95 -14.21
N PRO A 34 2.92 3.60 -13.37
CA PRO A 34 2.69 3.62 -11.94
C PRO A 34 1.28 4.11 -11.61
N PRO A 35 0.63 3.50 -10.62
CA PRO A 35 -0.66 3.97 -10.11
C PRO A 35 -0.52 5.39 -9.55
N SER A 36 -1.60 6.18 -9.59
CA SER A 36 -1.57 7.46 -8.88
C SER A 36 -1.42 7.24 -7.37
N LEU A 37 -0.67 8.12 -6.70
CA LEU A 37 -0.45 8.04 -5.26
C LEU A 37 -1.78 8.01 -4.47
N THR A 38 -2.77 8.81 -4.90
CA THR A 38 -4.12 8.81 -4.32
C THR A 38 -4.80 7.44 -4.41
N THR A 39 -4.61 6.72 -5.52
CA THR A 39 -5.16 5.37 -5.68
C THR A 39 -4.47 4.39 -4.75
N ALA A 40 -3.14 4.47 -4.62
CA ALA A 40 -2.37 3.62 -3.73
C ALA A 40 -2.76 3.84 -2.25
N LEU A 41 -2.89 5.09 -1.81
CA LEU A 41 -3.35 5.43 -0.46
C LEU A 41 -4.76 4.93 -0.17
N ARG A 42 -5.69 5.08 -1.13
CA ARG A 42 -7.05 4.55 -1.01
C ARG A 42 -7.06 3.03 -0.86
N GLN A 43 -6.22 2.32 -1.62
CA GLN A 43 -6.09 0.87 -1.51
C GLN A 43 -5.47 0.45 -0.17
N LEU A 44 -4.49 1.21 0.33
CA LEU A 44 -3.88 0.96 1.64
C LEU A 44 -4.93 1.06 2.76
N ARG A 45 -5.78 2.09 2.71
CA ARG A 45 -6.90 2.26 3.65
C ARG A 45 -7.93 1.13 3.57
N LEU A 46 -8.33 0.73 2.37
CA LEU A 46 -9.31 -0.34 2.18
C LEU A 46 -8.79 -1.72 2.64
N HIS A 47 -7.48 -1.90 2.71
CA HIS A 47 -6.85 -3.15 3.10
C HIS A 47 -6.23 -3.11 4.50
N GLN A 48 -6.84 -2.38 5.42
CA GLN A 48 -6.57 -2.46 6.85
C GLN A 48 -6.79 -3.93 7.30
N LEU A 49 -5.68 -4.66 7.50
CA LEU A 49 -5.59 -5.94 8.23
C LEU A 49 -6.63 -7.02 7.87
N HIS A 50 -6.71 -7.44 6.61
CA HIS A 50 -7.67 -8.49 6.18
C HIS A 50 -7.24 -9.94 6.49
N SER A 51 -6.19 -10.19 7.28
CA SER A 51 -5.64 -11.54 7.45
C SER A 51 -5.01 -11.73 8.83
N GLU A 52 -5.39 -12.81 9.50
CA GLU A 52 -4.88 -13.40 10.75
C GLU A 52 -3.64 -12.71 11.39
N LYS A 53 -3.92 -12.00 12.50
CA LYS A 53 -2.99 -11.50 13.54
C LYS A 53 -1.69 -10.88 13.00
N ASN A 54 -0.61 -11.66 12.87
CA ASN A 54 0.72 -11.14 12.53
C ASN A 54 0.98 -11.08 11.01
N GLU A 55 0.40 -11.97 10.22
CA GLU A 55 0.62 -11.96 8.76
C GLU A 55 -0.07 -10.76 8.10
N GLY A 56 -1.22 -10.34 8.62
CA GLY A 56 -1.91 -9.14 8.15
C GLY A 56 -1.08 -7.88 8.35
N LEU A 57 -0.42 -7.76 9.50
CA LEU A 57 0.44 -6.63 9.84
C LEU A 57 1.66 -6.57 8.92
N GLU A 58 2.37 -7.69 8.74
CA GLU A 58 3.53 -7.75 7.84
C GLU A 58 3.14 -7.40 6.39
N ARG A 59 2.00 -7.93 5.91
CA ARG A 59 1.48 -7.59 4.57
C ARG A 59 1.10 -6.12 4.47
N PHE A 60 0.50 -5.54 5.50
CA PHE A 60 0.18 -4.11 5.55
C PHE A 60 1.45 -3.25 5.51
N CYS A 61 2.43 -3.55 6.36
CA CYS A 61 3.71 -2.84 6.41
C CYS A 61 4.42 -2.91 5.05
N ALA A 62 4.46 -4.06 4.39
CA ALA A 62 5.04 -4.20 3.05
C ALA A 62 4.33 -3.31 2.01
N ARG A 63 2.99 -3.18 2.08
CA ARG A 63 2.23 -2.28 1.20
C ARG A 63 2.49 -0.81 1.50
N ALA A 64 2.52 -0.46 2.78
CA ALA A 64 2.81 0.90 3.22
C ALA A 64 4.22 1.33 2.79
N SER A 65 5.22 0.43 2.87
CA SER A 65 6.59 0.71 2.41
C SER A 65 6.64 0.93 0.90
N ALA A 66 5.99 0.08 0.11
CA ALA A 66 5.92 0.28 -1.34
C ALA A 66 5.17 1.58 -1.73
N THR A 67 4.18 1.99 -0.92
CA THR A 67 3.46 3.26 -1.13
C THR A 67 4.33 4.45 -0.75
N ALA A 68 5.18 4.32 0.26
CA ALA A 68 6.16 5.35 0.62
C ALA A 68 7.20 5.55 -0.50
N GLU A 69 7.69 4.46 -1.09
CA GLU A 69 8.56 4.52 -2.28
C GLU A 69 7.84 5.18 -3.47
N LEU A 70 6.54 4.92 -3.65
CA LEU A 70 5.73 5.57 -4.70
C LEU A 70 5.65 7.07 -4.47
N ALA A 71 5.42 7.48 -3.22
CA ALA A 71 5.36 8.88 -2.85
C ALA A 71 6.70 9.59 -3.12
N GLU A 72 7.84 8.96 -2.79
CA GLU A 72 9.18 9.48 -3.12
C GLU A 72 9.37 9.66 -4.62
N VAL A 73 8.94 8.69 -5.45
CA VAL A 73 9.02 8.78 -6.91
C VAL A 73 8.17 9.93 -7.46
N TYR A 74 7.04 10.25 -6.81
CA TYR A 74 6.19 11.39 -7.17
C TYR A 74 6.63 12.73 -6.53
N GLY A 75 7.70 12.75 -5.73
CA GLY A 75 8.18 13.96 -5.04
C GLY A 75 7.42 14.29 -3.75
N GLU A 76 6.46 13.46 -3.36
CA GLU A 76 5.57 13.61 -2.19
C GLU A 76 6.26 13.11 -0.91
N THR A 77 7.42 13.71 -0.59
CA THR A 77 8.30 13.27 0.50
C THR A 77 7.65 13.32 1.88
N GLY A 78 6.70 14.23 2.09
CA GLY A 78 5.93 14.31 3.33
C GLY A 78 5.08 13.06 3.56
N VAL A 79 4.42 12.59 2.51
CA VAL A 79 3.60 11.37 2.53
C VAL A 79 4.47 10.14 2.78
N ALA A 80 5.63 10.06 2.12
CA ALA A 80 6.59 8.98 2.33
C ALA A 80 7.07 8.90 3.79
N THR A 81 7.39 10.06 4.37
CA THR A 81 7.84 10.16 5.77
C THR A 81 6.76 9.70 6.74
N LEU A 82 5.53 10.17 6.57
CA LEU A 82 4.41 9.78 7.43
C LEU A 82 4.09 8.28 7.33
N LEU A 83 4.18 7.70 6.12
CA LEU A 83 4.00 6.26 5.93
C LEU A 83 5.09 5.44 6.63
N ARG A 84 6.35 5.88 6.57
CA ARG A 84 7.47 5.23 7.27
C ARG A 84 7.28 5.30 8.79
N LEU A 85 6.89 6.45 9.33
CA LEU A 85 6.58 6.62 10.76
C LEU A 85 5.41 5.73 11.21
N LEU A 86 4.35 5.62 10.39
CA LEU A 86 3.25 4.71 10.68
C LEU A 86 3.72 3.26 10.80
N ILE A 87 4.57 2.80 9.87
CA ILE A 87 5.13 1.44 9.90
C ILE A 87 5.96 1.20 11.16
N GLU A 88 6.80 2.15 11.55
CA GLU A 88 7.60 2.07 12.78
C GLU A 88 6.71 1.95 14.02
N ASN A 89 5.69 2.81 14.12
CA ASN A 89 4.74 2.78 15.23
C ASN A 89 4.00 1.44 15.33
N LEU A 90 3.53 0.92 14.20
CA LEU A 90 2.79 -0.35 14.15
C LEU A 90 3.66 -1.56 14.53
N ARG A 91 4.96 -1.54 14.23
CA ARG A 91 5.89 -2.62 14.59
C ARG A 91 6.22 -2.70 16.08
N VAL A 92 6.10 -1.57 16.78
CA VAL A 92 6.37 -1.48 18.23
C VAL A 92 5.13 -1.84 19.06
N MET A 93 3.94 -1.86 18.45
CA MET A 93 2.71 -2.24 19.14
C MET A 93 2.68 -3.72 19.54
N PRO A 94 2.02 -4.07 20.67
CA PRO A 94 1.93 -5.44 21.14
C PRO A 94 1.28 -6.35 20.08
N PRO A 95 1.88 -7.50 19.74
CA PRO A 95 1.30 -8.43 18.78
C PRO A 95 0.02 -9.03 19.38
N GLY A 96 -1.09 -8.92 18.65
CA GLY A 96 -2.37 -9.54 19.02
C GLY A 96 -3.52 -8.58 19.33
N ASP A 97 -3.24 -7.28 19.45
CA ASP A 97 -4.28 -6.25 19.58
C ASP A 97 -4.65 -5.67 18.21
N LEU A 98 -5.47 -6.42 17.46
CA LEU A 98 -5.90 -6.04 16.12
C LEU A 98 -6.76 -4.77 16.12
N ASP A 99 -7.52 -4.53 17.19
CA ASP A 99 -8.38 -3.36 17.32
C ASP A 99 -7.53 -2.11 17.51
N ALA A 100 -6.52 -2.15 18.39
CA ALA A 100 -5.58 -1.04 18.56
C ALA A 100 -4.76 -0.76 17.28
N LEU A 101 -4.33 -1.81 16.57
CA LEU A 101 -3.63 -1.65 15.29
C LEU A 101 -4.55 -1.01 14.23
N SER A 102 -5.81 -1.45 14.15
CA SER A 102 -6.78 -0.89 13.21
C SER A 102 -7.08 0.58 13.53
N GLU A 103 -7.31 0.92 14.81
CA GLU A 103 -7.55 2.28 15.27
C GLU A 103 -6.36 3.20 14.96
N ALA A 104 -5.13 2.72 15.18
CA ALA A 104 -3.92 3.48 14.87
C ALA A 104 -3.81 3.79 13.37
N ILE A 105 -4.13 2.83 12.50
CA ILE A 105 -4.13 3.06 11.05
C ILE A 105 -5.25 4.04 10.67
N GLU A 106 -6.47 3.86 11.18
CA GLU A 106 -7.60 4.75 10.91
C GLU A 106 -7.34 6.19 11.32
N ARG A 107 -6.62 6.40 12.43
CA ARG A 107 -6.23 7.72 12.90
C ARG A 107 -5.16 8.37 12.02
N ALA A 108 -4.17 7.61 11.55
CA ALA A 108 -3.05 8.14 10.78
C ALA A 108 -3.38 8.40 9.29
N MET A 109 -4.26 7.58 8.69
CA MET A 109 -4.54 7.67 7.24
C MET A 109 -5.09 9.03 6.77
N PRO A 110 -5.99 9.73 7.49
CA PRO A 110 -6.45 11.06 7.10
C PRO A 110 -5.34 12.10 7.02
N GLU A 111 -4.38 12.07 7.94
CA GLU A 111 -3.23 12.99 7.95
C GLU A 111 -2.32 12.73 6.74
N ILE A 112 -2.06 11.45 6.43
CA ILE A 112 -1.28 11.02 5.26
C ILE A 112 -1.98 11.43 3.96
N GLU A 113 -3.30 11.24 3.87
CA GLU A 113 -4.10 11.66 2.71
C GLU A 113 -4.11 13.19 2.55
N MET A 114 -4.18 13.95 3.65
CA MET A 114 -4.11 15.42 3.62
C MET A 114 -2.76 15.94 3.14
N ALA A 115 -1.65 15.29 3.53
CA ALA A 115 -0.31 15.70 3.11
C ALA A 115 -0.14 15.71 1.58
N THR A 116 -0.84 14.84 0.85
CA THR A 116 -0.85 14.88 -0.63
C THR A 116 -1.46 16.15 -1.23
N ARG A 117 -2.34 16.84 -0.50
CA ARG A 117 -3.04 18.04 -0.99
C ARG A 117 -2.30 19.34 -0.71
N THR A 118 -1.30 19.29 0.18
CA THR A 118 -0.56 20.48 0.62
C THR A 118 0.70 20.70 -0.22
N GLN A 119 1.16 19.69 -0.96
CA GLN A 119 2.38 19.76 -1.79
C GLN A 119 2.09 19.91 -3.30
N SER A 120 0.81 19.88 -3.72
CA SER A 120 0.38 20.07 -5.11
C SER A 120 0.15 21.53 -5.50
#